data_AF-A0A068F5F2-F1
#
_entry.id   AF-A0A068F5F2-F1
#
_cell.length_a   1.000
_cell.length_b   1.000
_cell.length_c   1.000
_cell.angle_alpha   90.00
_cell.angle_beta   90.00
_cell.angle_gamma   90.00
#
_symmetry.space_group_name_H-M   'P 1'
#
loop_
_entity.id
_entity.type
_entity.pdbx_description
1 polymer ?
#
loop_
_entity_poly.entity_id
_entity_poly.type
_entity_poly.pdbx_seq_one_letter_code
_entity_poly.pdbx_strand_id
1 'polypeptide(L)'
;ADMTIMEEATELLKEYIIIGPFPMFTSCCPAWVRQAENYYPELLGNLSTAKSRQQILEQQVNHITLHVEGLDPKSVYTVTIMPCTAYKYEADRTEMENEGLRNIDAVLTTRELAKLIKDAIINFAALEDEKADPAMGEYTGAGVIFGATGGVMEAA
;
A
#
# COMPACT_ATOMS: atom_id res chain seq x y z
N ALA A 1 -5.90 -0.52 -1.26
CA ALA A 1 -6.04 -0.07 -2.66
C ALA A 1 -7.24 0.84 -2.78
N ASP A 2 -8.42 0.41 -2.34
CA ASP A 2 -9.62 1.25 -2.29
C ASP A 2 -9.41 2.57 -1.51
N MET A 3 -8.70 2.52 -0.36
CA MET A 3 -8.33 3.76 0.37
C MET A 3 -7.45 4.71 -0.46
N THR A 4 -6.47 4.18 -1.19
CA THR A 4 -5.63 5.00 -2.08
C THR A 4 -6.47 5.65 -3.16
N ILE A 5 -7.41 4.92 -3.76
CA ILE A 5 -8.34 5.47 -4.76
C ILE A 5 -9.21 6.57 -4.18
N MET A 6 -9.75 6.39 -2.97
CA MET A 6 -10.56 7.41 -2.33
C MET A 6 -9.79 8.72 -2.16
N GLU A 7 -8.53 8.67 -1.74
CA GLU A 7 -7.68 9.86 -1.59
C GLU A 7 -7.24 10.43 -2.95
N GLU A 8 -6.71 9.59 -3.84
CA GLU A 8 -6.14 10.00 -5.14
C GLU A 8 -7.21 10.55 -6.10
N ALA A 9 -8.40 9.95 -6.15
CA ALA A 9 -9.52 10.48 -6.91
C ALA A 9 -10.07 11.78 -6.31
N THR A 10 -10.09 11.88 -4.98
CA THR A 10 -10.50 13.13 -4.30
C THR A 10 -9.52 14.27 -4.58
N GLU A 11 -8.21 14.00 -4.54
CA GLU A 11 -7.15 14.93 -4.88
C GLU A 11 -7.25 15.39 -6.34
N LEU A 12 -7.46 14.45 -7.28
CA LEU A 12 -7.66 14.75 -8.69
C LEU A 12 -8.83 15.74 -8.89
N LEU A 13 -9.98 15.45 -8.26
CA LEU A 13 -11.18 16.26 -8.40
C LEU A 13 -11.03 17.65 -7.75
N LYS A 14 -10.39 17.74 -6.58
CA LYS A 14 -10.34 18.99 -5.80
C LYS A 14 -9.20 19.92 -6.21
N GLU A 15 -8.01 19.39 -6.42
CA GLU A 15 -6.80 20.19 -6.55
C GLU A 15 -6.41 20.37 -8.01
N TYR A 16 -6.49 19.28 -8.78
CA TYR A 16 -6.01 19.29 -10.15
C TYR A 16 -7.06 19.85 -11.11
N ILE A 17 -8.29 19.33 -11.12
CA ILE A 17 -9.34 19.80 -12.05
C ILE A 17 -9.65 21.30 -11.92
N ILE A 18 -9.46 21.88 -10.73
CA ILE A 18 -9.86 23.26 -10.44
C ILE A 18 -8.69 24.25 -10.51
N ILE A 19 -7.49 23.90 -10.04
CA ILE A 19 -6.40 24.87 -9.78
C ILE A 19 -5.09 24.50 -10.51
N GLY A 20 -4.83 23.21 -10.75
CA GLY A 20 -3.53 22.73 -11.22
C GLY A 20 -2.50 22.66 -10.09
N PRO A 21 -1.33 22.01 -10.30
CA PRO A 21 -0.62 21.90 -11.58
C PRO A 21 -0.85 20.59 -12.35
N PHE A 22 -1.06 20.63 -13.67
CA PHE A 22 -1.18 19.41 -14.49
C PHE A 22 0.14 18.97 -15.14
N PRO A 23 0.30 17.66 -15.45
CA PRO A 23 -0.60 16.54 -15.14
C PRO A 23 -0.41 16.03 -13.70
N MET A 24 -1.39 15.29 -13.16
CA MET A 24 -1.21 14.51 -11.95
C MET A 24 -0.56 13.16 -12.30
N PHE A 25 0.46 12.75 -11.55
CA PHE A 25 1.08 11.42 -11.66
C PHE A 25 0.71 10.58 -10.45
N THR A 26 0.46 9.29 -10.68
CA THR A 26 0.29 8.35 -9.57
C THR A 26 1.56 8.20 -8.76
N SER A 27 1.44 8.01 -7.45
CA SER A 27 2.57 7.84 -6.52
C SER A 27 2.70 6.41 -5.95
N CYS A 28 1.77 5.51 -6.29
CA CYS A 28 1.66 4.20 -5.64
C CYS A 28 2.77 3.18 -5.97
N CYS A 29 3.60 3.45 -6.98
CA CYS A 29 4.70 2.59 -7.42
C CYS A 29 6.05 3.11 -6.91
N PRO A 30 6.72 2.43 -5.96
CA PRO A 30 7.96 2.93 -5.37
C PRO A 30 9.12 3.05 -6.36
N ALA A 31 9.15 2.17 -7.36
CA ALA A 31 10.17 2.23 -8.41
C ALA A 31 9.99 3.47 -9.29
N TRP A 32 8.75 3.86 -9.58
CA TRP A 32 8.43 5.09 -10.30
C TRP A 32 8.78 6.32 -9.46
N VAL A 33 8.40 6.37 -8.18
CA VAL A 33 8.79 7.46 -7.28
C VAL A 33 10.31 7.64 -7.27
N ARG A 34 11.06 6.54 -7.10
CA ARG A 34 12.53 6.58 -7.14
C ARG A 34 13.09 7.03 -8.50
N GLN A 35 12.41 6.72 -9.60
CA GLN A 35 12.78 7.21 -10.93
C GLN A 35 12.56 8.72 -11.03
N ALA A 36 11.42 9.22 -10.57
CA ALA A 36 11.12 10.65 -10.54
C ALA A 36 12.14 11.39 -9.67
N GLU A 37 12.46 10.91 -8.48
CA GLU A 37 13.44 11.54 -7.59
C GLU A 37 14.84 11.63 -8.19
N ASN A 38 15.28 10.58 -8.91
CA ASN A 38 16.63 10.53 -9.46
C ASN A 38 16.78 11.28 -10.80
N TYR A 39 15.73 11.31 -11.62
CA TYR A 39 15.83 11.72 -13.02
C TYR A 39 14.88 12.86 -13.41
N TYR A 40 13.78 13.04 -12.69
CA TYR A 40 12.76 14.04 -12.98
C TYR A 40 12.29 14.76 -11.69
N PRO A 41 13.22 15.32 -10.88
CA PRO A 41 12.88 15.95 -9.61
C PRO A 41 11.89 17.11 -9.77
N GLU A 42 11.84 17.74 -10.95
CA GLU A 42 10.87 18.77 -11.30
C GLU A 42 9.42 18.28 -11.34
N LEU A 43 9.19 16.96 -11.48
CA LEU A 43 7.86 16.36 -11.50
C LEU A 43 7.35 15.97 -10.11
N LEU A 44 8.16 16.08 -9.06
CA LEU A 44 7.77 15.64 -7.71
C LEU A 44 6.57 16.41 -7.15
N GLY A 45 6.41 17.68 -7.52
CA GLY A 45 5.24 18.49 -7.16
C GLY A 45 3.93 18.08 -7.85
N ASN A 46 4.01 17.17 -8.82
CA ASN A 46 2.87 16.68 -9.60
C ASN A 46 2.50 15.23 -9.25
N LEU A 47 3.24 14.58 -8.34
CA LEU A 47 2.85 13.26 -7.83
C LEU A 47 1.67 13.41 -6.86
N SER A 48 0.72 12.49 -6.93
CA SER A 48 -0.36 12.39 -5.96
C SER A 48 0.22 12.29 -4.54
N THR A 49 -0.35 13.07 -3.63
CA THR A 49 -0.01 13.05 -2.21
C THR A 49 -0.59 11.83 -1.48
N ALA A 50 -1.50 11.09 -2.13
CA ALA A 50 -2.00 9.82 -1.60
C ALA A 50 -0.86 8.84 -1.39
N LYS A 51 -0.84 8.20 -0.21
CA LYS A 51 0.12 7.12 0.07
C LYS A 51 -0.19 5.90 -0.80
N SER A 52 0.84 5.11 -1.09
CA SER A 52 0.66 3.83 -1.79
C SER A 52 -0.27 2.91 -0.99
N ARG A 53 -0.85 1.92 -1.67
CA ARG A 53 -1.71 0.91 -1.02
C ARG A 53 -1.06 0.19 0.17
N GLN A 54 0.28 0.07 0.15
CA GLN A 54 1.03 -0.54 1.25
C GLN A 54 1.08 0.45 2.41
N GLN A 55 1.48 1.69 2.12
CA GLN A 55 1.73 2.66 3.15
C GLN A 55 0.47 3.19 3.79
N ILE A 56 -0.64 3.32 3.05
CA ILE A 56 -1.95 3.79 3.53
C ILE A 56 -2.68 2.75 4.40
N LEU A 57 -2.17 1.52 4.46
CA LEU A 57 -2.71 0.47 5.32
C LEU A 57 -2.51 0.80 6.81
N GLU A 58 -1.54 1.64 7.13
CA GLU A 58 -1.22 2.06 8.49
C GLU A 58 -2.40 2.74 9.19
N GLN A 59 -3.19 3.52 8.45
CA GLN A 59 -4.40 4.17 8.97
C GLN A 59 -5.42 3.14 9.46
N GLN A 60 -5.59 2.06 8.69
CA GLN A 60 -6.53 1.00 9.01
C GLN A 60 -6.02 0.13 10.16
N VAL A 61 -4.74 -0.23 10.15
CA VAL A 61 -4.09 -0.97 11.25
C VAL A 61 -4.22 -0.19 12.55
N ASN A 62 -3.89 1.10 12.56
CA ASN A 62 -3.99 1.95 13.74
C ASN A 62 -5.43 2.05 14.27
N HIS A 63 -6.39 2.22 13.36
CA HIS A 63 -7.81 2.29 13.74
C HIS A 63 -8.26 1.01 14.45
N ILE A 64 -7.95 -0.16 13.88
CA ILE A 64 -8.35 -1.45 14.44
C ILE A 64 -7.66 -1.72 15.76
N THR A 65 -6.34 -1.50 15.80
CA THR A 65 -5.52 -1.70 16.99
C THR A 65 -6.05 -0.88 18.16
N LEU A 66 -6.29 0.42 17.96
CA LEU A 66 -6.70 1.33 19.04
C LEU A 66 -8.19 1.25 19.39
N HIS A 67 -9.07 1.16 18.38
CA HIS A 67 -10.49 1.38 18.58
C HIS A 67 -11.34 0.12 18.52
N VAL A 68 -10.87 -0.93 17.84
CA VAL A 68 -11.62 -2.20 17.72
C VAL A 68 -11.09 -3.23 18.73
N GLU A 69 -9.78 -3.41 18.80
CA GLU A 69 -9.16 -4.45 19.64
C GLU A 69 -8.64 -3.92 20.99
N GLY A 70 -8.40 -2.61 21.10
CA GLY A 70 -7.90 -1.99 22.34
C GLY A 70 -6.47 -2.40 22.70
N LEU A 71 -5.65 -2.69 21.69
CA LEU A 71 -4.25 -3.08 21.82
C LEU A 71 -3.33 -1.85 21.87
N ASP A 72 -2.14 -2.02 22.45
CA ASP A 72 -1.07 -1.03 22.36
C ASP A 72 -0.51 -1.03 20.93
N PRO A 73 -0.47 0.09 20.19
CA PRO A 73 0.16 0.19 18.88
C PRO A 73 1.58 -0.36 18.83
N LYS A 74 2.33 -0.27 19.94
CA LYS A 74 3.71 -0.80 20.05
C LYS A 74 3.79 -2.33 20.03
N SER A 75 2.67 -3.01 20.26
CA SER A 75 2.59 -4.47 20.26
C SER A 75 2.21 -5.06 18.89
N VAL A 76 1.85 -4.21 17.93
CA VAL A 76 1.44 -4.64 16.58
C VAL A 76 2.65 -4.67 15.67
N TYR A 77 2.76 -5.74 14.88
CA TYR A 77 3.80 -5.92 13.89
C TYR A 77 3.16 -6.18 12.52
N THR A 78 3.27 -5.21 11.62
CA THR A 78 2.59 -5.19 10.34
C THR A 78 3.50 -5.77 9.25
N VAL A 79 3.07 -6.89 8.65
CA VAL A 79 3.77 -7.54 7.55
C VAL A 79 2.95 -7.49 6.28
N THR A 80 3.56 -7.03 5.18
CA THR A 80 2.93 -7.06 3.86
C THR A 80 3.59 -8.09 2.96
N ILE A 81 2.79 -8.68 2.06
CA ILE A 81 3.27 -9.58 1.02
C ILE A 81 3.11 -8.87 -0.33
N MET A 82 4.23 -8.65 -1.02
CA MET A 82 4.26 -7.85 -2.24
C MET A 82 4.91 -8.61 -3.40
N PRO A 83 4.42 -8.44 -4.65
CA PRO A 83 5.06 -9.00 -5.83
C PRO A 83 6.29 -8.19 -6.29
N CYS A 84 6.81 -7.28 -5.47
CA CYS A 84 7.83 -6.31 -5.87
C CYS A 84 8.82 -6.05 -4.74
N THR A 85 10.11 -5.96 -5.08
CA THR A 85 11.20 -5.69 -4.15
C THR A 85 11.30 -4.22 -3.76
N ALA A 86 10.80 -3.30 -4.59
CA ALA A 86 10.85 -1.86 -4.30
C ALA A 86 9.94 -1.46 -3.12
N TYR A 87 8.94 -2.27 -2.79
CA TYR A 87 8.13 -2.07 -1.58
C TYR A 87 8.91 -2.24 -0.27
N LYS A 88 10.00 -3.02 -0.27
CA LYS A 88 10.93 -3.05 0.88
C LYS A 88 11.59 -1.68 1.08
N TYR A 89 12.07 -1.08 -0.02
CA TYR A 89 12.64 0.27 0.02
C TYR A 89 11.60 1.32 0.47
N GLU A 90 10.36 1.24 -0.03
CA GLU A 90 9.29 2.12 0.42
C GLU A 90 9.00 1.97 1.90
N ALA A 91 8.91 0.73 2.39
CA ALA A 91 8.69 0.42 3.81
C ALA A 91 9.78 0.98 4.71
N ASP A 92 11.03 1.08 4.23
CA ASP A 92 12.20 1.52 5.00
C ASP A 92 12.50 3.02 4.89
N ARG A 93 11.69 3.81 4.15
CA ARG A 93 11.92 5.26 4.07
C ARG A 93 11.76 5.91 5.45
N THR A 94 12.59 6.89 5.75
CA THR A 94 12.64 7.52 7.08
C THR A 94 11.34 8.18 7.50
N GLU A 95 10.59 8.72 6.54
CA GLU A 95 9.31 9.39 6.74
C GLU A 95 8.11 8.43 6.83
N MET A 96 8.31 7.12 6.62
CA MET A 96 7.25 6.10 6.70
C MET A 96 7.10 5.56 8.13
N GLU A 97 6.90 6.49 9.05
CA GLU A 97 6.63 6.24 10.46
C GLU A 97 5.69 7.31 11.04
N ASN A 98 4.94 6.93 12.08
CA ASN A 98 4.13 7.86 12.87
C ASN A 98 4.49 7.68 14.35
N GLU A 99 4.85 8.77 15.03
CA GLU A 99 5.19 8.76 16.47
C GLU A 99 6.28 7.73 16.85
N GLY A 100 7.23 7.49 15.94
CA GLY A 100 8.32 6.52 16.13
C GLY A 100 7.92 5.06 15.91
N LEU A 101 6.72 4.81 15.39
CA LEU A 101 6.26 3.48 14.96
C LEU A 101 6.28 3.40 13.45
N ARG A 102 6.89 2.34 12.92
CA ARG A 102 6.91 2.10 11.47
C ARG A 102 5.50 1.86 10.98
N ASN A 103 5.18 2.41 9.81
CA ASN A 103 3.89 2.14 9.17
C ASN A 103 3.78 0.67 8.75
N ILE A 104 4.91 0.10 8.30
CA ILE A 104 5.07 -1.28 7.87
C ILE A 104 6.39 -1.79 8.43
N ASP A 105 6.35 -2.88 9.19
CA ASP A 105 7.53 -3.41 9.89
C ASP A 105 8.32 -4.41 9.05
N ALA A 106 7.64 -5.14 8.17
CA ALA A 106 8.29 -6.04 7.22
C ALA A 106 7.53 -6.16 5.90
N VAL A 107 8.29 -6.34 4.82
CA VAL A 107 7.75 -6.65 3.50
C VAL A 107 8.37 -7.95 3.01
N LEU A 108 7.53 -8.94 2.72
CA LEU A 108 7.93 -10.20 2.11
C LEU A 108 7.57 -10.18 0.62
N THR A 109 8.44 -10.73 -0.20
CA THR A 109 8.10 -11.03 -1.59
C THR A 109 7.20 -12.27 -1.67
N THR A 110 6.46 -12.42 -2.77
CA THR A 110 5.74 -13.67 -3.08
C THR A 110 6.64 -14.91 -2.98
N ARG A 111 7.93 -14.77 -3.36
CA ARG A 111 8.91 -15.87 -3.26
C ARG A 111 9.27 -16.21 -1.82
N GLU A 112 9.45 -15.20 -0.96
CA GLU A 112 9.71 -15.39 0.47
C GLU A 112 8.53 -16.07 1.16
N LEU A 113 7.30 -15.62 0.88
CA LEU A 113 6.10 -16.29 1.40
C LEU A 113 6.00 -17.75 0.92
N ALA A 114 6.17 -18.00 -0.38
CA ALA A 114 6.11 -19.34 -0.93
C ALA A 114 7.17 -20.27 -0.30
N LYS A 115 8.35 -19.73 0.04
CA LYS A 115 9.37 -20.47 0.78
C LYS A 115 8.93 -20.75 2.23
N LEU A 116 8.40 -19.77 2.95
CA LEU A 116 7.92 -19.95 4.32
C LEU A 116 6.84 -21.03 4.43
N ILE A 117 5.88 -21.04 3.50
CA ILE A 117 4.83 -22.06 3.42
C ILE A 117 5.44 -23.46 3.26
N LYS A 118 6.45 -23.60 2.37
CA LYS A 118 7.14 -24.88 2.15
C LYS A 118 7.99 -25.31 3.34
N ASP A 119 8.71 -24.38 3.95
CA ASP A 119 9.54 -24.64 5.13
C ASP A 119 8.69 -25.06 6.34
N ALA A 120 7.44 -24.57 6.43
CA ALA A 120 6.44 -24.98 7.42
C ALA A 120 5.74 -26.32 7.09
N ILE A 121 6.08 -26.98 5.98
CA ILE A 121 5.51 -28.26 5.55
C ILE A 121 3.99 -28.16 5.34
N ILE A 122 3.51 -27.01 4.86
CA ILE A 122 2.09 -26.79 4.55
C ILE A 122 1.83 -27.26 3.12
N ASN A 123 0.88 -28.19 2.95
CA ASN A 123 0.39 -28.58 1.63
C ASN A 123 -0.59 -27.54 1.09
N PHE A 124 -0.05 -26.43 0.59
CA PHE A 124 -0.82 -25.28 0.12
C PHE A 124 -1.88 -25.64 -0.93
N ALA A 125 -1.60 -26.62 -1.81
CA ALA A 125 -2.50 -27.02 -2.88
C ALA A 125 -3.74 -27.81 -2.39
N ALA A 126 -3.76 -28.22 -1.12
CA ALA A 126 -4.85 -28.99 -0.52
C ALA A 126 -5.55 -28.24 0.63
N LEU A 127 -5.24 -26.95 0.82
CA LEU A 127 -5.95 -26.14 1.82
C LEU A 127 -7.39 -25.88 1.37
N GLU A 128 -8.29 -25.81 2.34
CA GLU A 128 -9.64 -25.33 2.12
C GLU A 128 -9.63 -23.79 1.99
N ASP A 129 -10.60 -23.24 1.27
CA ASP A 129 -10.74 -21.80 1.12
C ASP A 129 -11.20 -21.17 2.44
N GLU A 130 -10.53 -20.09 2.85
CA GLU A 130 -10.91 -19.28 4.00
C GLU A 130 -11.12 -17.82 3.59
N LYS A 131 -11.86 -17.08 4.41
CA LYS A 131 -12.10 -15.64 4.22
C LYS A 131 -11.08 -14.85 5.03
N ALA A 132 -10.68 -13.70 4.49
CA ALA A 132 -9.94 -12.72 5.26
C ALA A 132 -10.80 -12.12 6.38
N ASP A 133 -10.15 -11.57 7.40
CA ASP A 133 -10.84 -10.87 8.48
C ASP A 133 -11.60 -9.64 7.93
N PRO A 134 -12.90 -9.48 8.22
CA PRO A 134 -13.73 -8.48 7.57
C PRO A 134 -13.31 -7.04 7.89
N ALA A 135 -12.63 -6.82 9.03
CA ALA A 135 -12.13 -5.50 9.41
C ALA A 135 -11.07 -4.94 8.45
N MET A 136 -10.31 -5.82 7.76
CA MET A 136 -9.21 -5.44 6.85
C MET A 136 -9.23 -6.10 5.48
N GLY A 137 -10.06 -7.12 5.30
CA GLY A 137 -10.01 -8.02 4.16
C GLY A 137 -11.02 -7.74 3.07
N GLU A 138 -11.99 -6.84 3.29
CA GLU A 138 -12.94 -6.45 2.24
C GLU A 138 -12.25 -5.55 1.21
N TYR A 139 -12.48 -5.85 -0.07
CA TYR A 139 -11.98 -5.06 -1.19
C TYR A 139 -12.99 -5.04 -2.33
N THR A 140 -12.98 -3.96 -3.11
CA THR A 140 -13.82 -3.83 -4.30
C THR A 140 -13.13 -4.38 -5.55
N GLY A 141 -13.89 -4.54 -6.64
CA GLY A 141 -13.32 -4.91 -7.94
C GLY A 141 -12.26 -3.91 -8.46
N ALA A 142 -12.38 -2.64 -8.08
CA ALA A 142 -11.38 -1.61 -8.39
C ALA A 142 -10.04 -1.90 -7.69
N GLY A 143 -10.09 -2.34 -6.42
CA GLY A 143 -8.90 -2.75 -5.68
C GLY A 143 -8.19 -3.98 -6.27
N VAL A 144 -8.92 -4.89 -6.93
CA VAL A 144 -8.35 -6.12 -7.53
C VAL A 144 -7.48 -5.80 -8.74
N ILE A 145 -7.90 -4.88 -9.60
CA ILE A 145 -7.24 -4.62 -10.88
C ILE A 145 -5.93 -3.82 -10.75
N PHE A 146 -5.62 -3.28 -9.56
CA PHE A 146 -4.37 -2.56 -9.26
C PHE A 146 -3.08 -3.29 -9.69
N GLY A 147 -3.10 -4.63 -9.72
CA GLY A 147 -1.95 -5.43 -10.12
C GLY A 147 -1.65 -5.43 -11.63
N ALA A 148 -2.59 -4.97 -12.46
CA ALA A 148 -2.44 -4.88 -13.90
C ALA A 148 -2.06 -3.45 -14.33
N THR A 149 -1.28 -3.33 -15.41
CA THR A 149 -1.01 -2.03 -16.03
C THR A 149 -2.34 -1.39 -16.48
N GLY A 150 -2.53 -0.11 -16.17
CA GLY A 150 -3.79 0.60 -16.38
C GLY A 150 -4.85 0.43 -15.27
N GLY A 151 -4.70 -0.55 -14.37
CA GLY A 151 -5.72 -0.83 -13.36
C GLY A 151 -5.93 0.28 -12.33
N VAL A 152 -4.87 1.00 -11.95
CA VAL A 152 -4.99 2.18 -11.06
C VAL A 152 -5.78 3.31 -11.74
N MET A 153 -5.56 3.51 -13.04
CA MET A 153 -6.25 4.54 -13.82
C MET A 153 -7.74 4.19 -14.05
N GLU A 154 -8.06 2.90 -14.22
CA GLU A 154 -9.46 2.46 -14.35
C GLU A 154 -10.21 2.55 -13.01
N ALA A 155 -9.49 2.41 -11.90
CA ALA A 155 -10.05 2.44 -10.56
C ALA A 155 -10.27 3.88 -10.02
N ALA A 156 -9.45 4.84 -10.43
CA ALA A 156 -9.48 6.25 -9.98
C ALA A 156 -10.48 7.10 -10.78
#